data_AF-A0A941P4R4-F1
#
_entry.id   AF-A0A941P4R4-F1
#
_cell.length_a   1.000
_cell.length_b   1.000
_cell.length_c   1.000
_cell.angle_alpha   90.00
_cell.angle_beta   90.00
_cell.angle_gamma   90.00
#
_symmetry.space_group_name_H-M   'P 1'
#
loop_
_entity.id
_entity.type
_entity.pdbx_description
1 polymer ?
#
loop_
_entity_poly.entity_id
_entity_poly.type
_entity_poly.pdbx_seq_one_letter_code
_entity_poly.pdbx_strand_id
1 'polypeptide(L)' 'MYQPTRPPCSERVAIRNLSYHVRRWGEGGKGTTPLVLVHGWMDVGASYQFMVDAFSQAFVDGLEIIPPDW' A
#
# COMPACT_ATOMS: atom_id res chain seq x y z
N MET A 1 8.79 -19.31 7.09
CA MET A 1 7.54 -18.63 6.68
C MET A 1 7.77 -17.13 6.82
N TYR A 2 7.36 -16.32 5.84
CA TYR A 2 7.57 -14.87 5.85
C TYR A 2 6.70 -14.20 6.93
N GLN A 3 7.25 -13.24 7.66
CA GLN A 3 6.54 -12.42 8.63
C GLN A 3 6.67 -10.93 8.26
N PRO A 4 5.55 -10.21 8.08
CA PRO A 4 5.57 -8.77 7.82
C PRO A 4 6.22 -7.99 8.96
N THR A 5 7.10 -7.05 8.62
CA THR A 5 7.73 -6.11 9.56
C THR A 5 7.01 -4.77 9.59
N ARG A 6 6.34 -4.39 8.50
CA ARG A 6 5.48 -3.20 8.41
C ARG A 6 4.03 -3.64 8.15
N PRO A 7 3.17 -3.75 9.17
CA PRO A 7 1.79 -4.17 8.97
C PRO A 7 1.00 -3.09 8.22
N PRO A 8 0.29 -3.43 7.12
CA PRO A 8 -0.58 -2.50 6.43
C PRO A 8 -1.89 -2.31 7.19
N CYS A 9 -2.53 -1.17 6.96
CA CYS A 9 -3.97 -1.03 7.20
C CYS A 9 -4.75 -1.44 5.95
N SER A 10 -5.87 -2.14 6.13
CA SER A 10 -6.82 -2.45 5.05
C SER A 10 -7.99 -1.48 5.08
N GLU A 11 -8.33 -0.93 3.92
CA GLU A 11 -9.44 0.00 3.74
C GLU A 11 -10.24 -0.36 2.49
N ARG A 12 -11.51 0.06 2.44
CA ARG A 12 -12.34 0.00 1.22
C ARG A 12 -12.73 1.40 0.80
N VAL A 13 -12.50 1.72 -0.47
CA VAL A 13 -12.77 3.03 -1.06
C VAL A 13 -13.81 2.88 -2.17
N ALA A 14 -14.90 3.65 -2.08
CA ALA A 14 -15.93 3.68 -3.10
C ALA A 14 -15.53 4.64 -4.25
N ILE A 15 -15.38 4.11 -5.46
CA ILE A 15 -15.04 4.88 -6.66
C ILE A 15 -15.93 4.41 -7.80
N ARG A 16 -16.68 5.34 -8.42
CA ARG A 16 -17.55 5.06 -9.59
C ARG A 16 -18.44 3.81 -9.38
N ASN A 17 -19.13 3.76 -8.24
CA ASN A 17 -20.06 2.68 -7.87
C ASN A 17 -19.39 1.31 -7.61
N LEU A 18 -18.06 1.25 -7.60
CA LEU A 18 -17.29 0.05 -7.22
C LEU A 18 -16.64 0.26 -5.86
N SER A 19 -16.49 -0.81 -5.10
CA SER A 19 -15.79 -0.84 -3.81
C SER A 19 -14.42 -1.46 -4.00
N TYR A 20 -13.39 -0.63 -4.08
CA TYR A 20 -12.00 -1.07 -4.18
C TYR A 20 -11.43 -1.38 -2.81
N HIS A 21 -10.75 -2.50 -2.66
CA HIS A 21 -9.92 -2.74 -1.48
C HIS A 21 -8.56 -2.09 -1.72
N VAL A 22 -8.03 -1.43 -0.69
CA VAL A 22 -6.69 -0.84 -0.72
C VAL A 22 -5.95 -1.24 0.56
N ARG A 23 -4.65 -1.48 0.43
CA ARG A 23 -3.75 -1.48 1.58
C ARG A 23 -3.09 -0.11 1.70
N ARG A 24 -2.75 0.29 2.93
CA ARG A 24 -2.01 1.53 3.20
C ARG A 24 -0.86 1.27 4.16
N TRP A 25 0.30 1.84 3.85
CA TRP A 25 1.40 2.03 4.79
C TRP A 25 1.71 3.53 4.92
N GLY A 26 2.06 3.95 6.13
CA GLY A 26 2.20 5.36 6.49
C GLY A 26 0.90 5.94 7.05
N GLU A 27 1.00 7.07 7.74
CA GLU A 27 -0.14 7.73 8.41
C GLU A 27 -1.00 8.55 7.44
N GLY A 28 -0.50 8.83 6.23
CA GLY A 28 -1.13 9.72 5.26
C GLY A 28 -1.26 11.15 5.79
N GLY A 29 -1.87 12.03 4.98
CA GLY A 29 -2.22 13.40 5.38
C GLY A 29 -1.34 14.50 4.82
N LYS A 30 -1.37 15.68 5.45
CA LYS A 30 -0.65 16.86 4.93
C LYS A 30 0.85 16.68 5.08
N GLY A 31 1.57 16.79 3.96
CA GLY A 31 3.03 16.68 3.94
C GLY A 31 3.55 15.28 3.57
N THR A 32 2.68 14.27 3.47
CA THR A 32 3.07 12.95 2.95
C THR A 32 2.98 12.90 1.43
N THR A 33 3.92 12.21 0.78
CA THR A 33 3.91 12.00 -0.67
C THR A 33 3.26 10.65 -0.99
N PRO A 34 2.19 10.60 -1.81
CA PRO A 34 1.56 9.33 -2.17
C PRO A 34 2.42 8.56 -3.17
N LEU A 35 2.65 7.27 -2.89
CA LEU A 35 3.24 6.28 -3.78
C LEU A 35 2.19 5.22 -4.12
N VAL A 36 1.69 5.25 -5.35
CA VAL A 36 0.71 4.27 -5.84
C VAL A 36 1.44 3.11 -6.52
N LEU A 37 1.20 1.89 -6.04
CA LEU A 37 1.78 0.67 -6.60
C LEU A 37 0.69 -0.13 -7.30
N VAL A 38 0.81 -0.28 -8.61
CA VAL A 38 -0.17 -0.94 -9.47
C VAL A 38 0.35 -2.30 -9.91
N HIS A 39 -0.34 -3.36 -9.49
CA HIS A 39 0.01 -4.75 -9.80
C HIS A 39 -0.38 -5.17 -11.23
N GLY A 40 -0.18 -6.44 -11.57
CA GLY A 40 -0.54 -7.01 -12.87
C GLY A 40 -1.84 -7.83 -12.83
N TRP A 41 -2.19 -8.41 -13.96
CA TRP A 41 -3.23 -9.44 -14.02
C TRP A 41 -2.83 -10.64 -13.13
N MET A 42 -3.81 -11.23 -12.43
CA MET A 42 -3.63 -12.31 -11.44
C MET A 42 -2.80 -11.99 -10.19
N ASP A 43 -2.44 -10.73 -9.96
CA ASP A 43 -1.75 -10.32 -8.74
C ASP A 43 -2.70 -9.51 -7.83
N VAL A 44 -2.23 -9.20 -6.62
CA VAL A 44 -2.93 -8.38 -5.62
C VAL A 44 -1.94 -7.43 -4.96
N GLY A 45 -2.42 -6.30 -4.44
CA GLY A 45 -1.65 -5.33 -3.68
C GLY A 45 -0.95 -5.91 -2.44
N ALA A 46 -1.36 -7.10 -1.98
CA ALA A 46 -0.73 -7.83 -0.87
C ALA A 46 0.70 -8.25 -1.22
N SER A 47 0.93 -8.53 -2.50
CA SER A 47 2.20 -9.03 -2.99
C SER A 47 3.32 -8.01 -2.81
N TYR A 48 3.01 -6.73 -2.66
CA TYR A 48 4.01 -5.71 -2.36
C TYR A 48 4.54 -5.73 -0.92
N GLN A 49 3.96 -6.52 -0.01
CA GLN A 49 4.35 -6.52 1.40
C GLN A 49 5.86 -6.74 1.62
N PHE A 50 6.45 -7.73 0.94
CA PHE A 50 7.88 -8.01 1.09
C PHE A 50 8.77 -6.93 0.49
N MET A 51 8.30 -6.26 -0.57
CA MET A 51 8.99 -5.14 -1.20
C MET A 51 8.95 -3.91 -0.30
N VAL A 52 7.78 -3.60 0.28
CA VAL A 52 7.60 -2.50 1.23
C VAL A 52 8.45 -2.72 2.48
N ASP A 53 8.55 -3.95 2.98
CA ASP A 53 9.44 -4.32 4.07
C ASP A 53 10.94 -4.15 3.72
N ALA A 54 11.30 -4.31 2.45
CA ALA A 54 12.69 -4.16 2.00
C ALA A 54 13.13 -2.69 1.82
N PHE A 55 12.20 -1.73 1.79
CA PHE A 55 12.57 -0.32 1.68
C PHE A 55 13.31 0.18 2.93
N SER A 56 14.27 1.08 2.72
CA SER A 56 14.98 1.75 3.79
C SER A 56 14.04 2.70 4.55
N GLN A 57 14.33 2.94 5.83
CA GLN A 57 13.52 3.87 6.63
C GLN A 57 13.48 5.27 6.00
N ALA A 58 14.62 5.76 5.50
CA ALA A 58 14.72 7.07 4.85
C ALA A 58 13.91 7.17 3.56
N PHE A 59 13.66 6.04 2.87
CA PHE A 59 12.82 6.04 1.68
C PHE A 59 11.33 6.05 2.02
N VAL A 60 10.91 5.27 3.02
CA VAL A 60 9.48 5.22 3.40
C VAL A 60 9.05 6.40 4.26
N ASP A 61 9.98 7.13 4.85
CA ASP A 61 9.69 8.31 5.65
C ASP A 61 9.01 9.39 4.82
N GLY A 62 7.89 9.92 5.31
CA GLY A 62 7.05 10.86 4.58
C GLY A 62 6.29 10.27 3.38
N LEU A 63 6.33 8.96 3.13
CA LEU A 63 5.52 8.32 2.09
C LEU A 63 4.19 7.80 2.65
N GLU A 64 3.18 7.86 1.79
CA GLU A 64 1.96 7.06 1.92
C GLU A 64 1.90 6.06 0.77
N ILE A 65 2.03 4.76 1.06
CA ILE A 65 2.10 3.71 0.04
C ILE A 65 0.73 3.06 -0.11
N ILE A 66 0.20 3.05 -1.34
CA ILE A 66 -1.19 2.67 -1.63
C ILE A 66 -1.25 1.71 -2.83
N PRO A 67 -1.28 0.39 -2.60
CA PRO A 67 -1.66 -0.54 -3.65
C PRO A 67 -3.18 -0.84 -3.63
N PRO A 68 -3.93 -0.43 -4.66
CA PRO A 68 -5.31 -0.84 -4.84
C PRO A 68 -5.41 -2.24 -5.44
N ASP A 69 -6.48 -2.96 -5.11
CA ASP A 69 -6.87 -4.24 -5.72
C ASP A 69 -8.04 -3.99 -6.70
N TRP A 70 -7.91 -4.46 -7.95
CA TRP A 70 -8.93 -4.32 -9.01
C TRP A 70 -9.47 -5.65 -9.55
#